data_AF-A0A933APV7-F1
#
_entry.id   AF-A0A933APV7-F1
#
_cell.length_a   1.000
_cell.length_b   1.000
_cell.length_c   1.000
_cell.angle_alpha   90.00
_cell.angle_beta   90.00
_cell.angle_gamma   90.00
#
_symmetry.space_group_name_H-M   'P 1'
#
loop_
_entity.id
_entity.type
_entity.pdbx_description
1 polymer ?
#
loop_
_entity_poly.entity_id
_entity_poly.type
_entity_poly.pdbx_seq_one_letter_code
_entity_poly.pdbx_strand_id
1 'polypeptide(L)' 'MIRGLGPTVPHCPTAYKIIGTAMEVHRKLGPGHREEVYHQAMLKELPEAG' A
#
# COMPACT_ATOMS: atom_id res chain seq x y z
N MET A 1 -21.57 -12.48 0.65
CA MET A 1 -21.66 -11.11 0.11
C MET A 1 -20.27 -10.50 0.07
N ILE A 2 -19.53 -10.68 -1.03
CA ILE A 2 -18.38 -9.83 -1.34
C ILE A 2 -18.87 -8.80 -2.36
N ARG A 3 -18.92 -7.53 -1.98
CA ARG A 3 -19.29 -6.44 -2.90
C ARG A 3 -18.20 -6.37 -3.96
N GLY A 4 -18.50 -6.83 -5.17
CA GLY A 4 -17.64 -6.61 -6.32
C GLY A 4 -17.41 -5.10 -6.47
N LEU A 5 -16.16 -4.70 -6.56
CA LEU A 5 -15.77 -3.34 -6.92
C LEU A 5 -16.34 -3.09 -8.33
N GLY A 6 -17.49 -2.41 -8.41
CA GLY A 6 -18.16 -2.11 -9.67
C GLY A 6 -17.32 -1.18 -10.55
N PRO A 7 -17.67 -1.02 -11.84
CA PRO A 7 -16.89 -0.27 -12.84
C PRO A 7 -16.82 1.26 -12.62
N THR A 8 -17.16 1.74 -11.42
CA THR A 8 -17.29 3.17 -11.08
C THR A 8 -16.31 3.65 -10.00
N VAL A 9 -15.35 2.81 -9.57
CA VAL A 9 -14.35 3.26 -8.59
C VAL A 9 -13.49 4.36 -9.24
N PRO A 10 -13.52 5.61 -8.75
CA PRO A 10 -12.73 6.68 -9.34
C PRO A 10 -11.24 6.30 -9.26
N HIS A 11 -10.50 6.52 -10.35
CA HIS A 11 -9.05 6.37 -10.32
C HIS A 11 -8.50 7.34 -9.27
N CYS A 12 -7.98 6.80 -8.17
CA CYS A 12 -7.54 7.56 -7.02
C CYS A 12 -6.01 7.52 -6.97
N PRO A 13 -5.29 8.56 -7.46
CA PRO A 13 -3.83 8.53 -7.57
C PRO A 13 -3.15 8.24 -6.22
N THR A 14 -3.74 8.74 -5.13
CA THR A 14 -3.27 8.49 -3.76
C THR A 14 -3.34 7.01 -3.40
N ALA A 15 -4.41 6.30 -3.78
CA ALA A 15 -4.53 4.88 -3.51
C ALA A 15 -3.46 4.08 -4.28
N TYR A 16 -3.20 4.45 -5.53
CA TYR A 16 -2.11 3.85 -6.32
C TYR A 16 -0.74 4.05 -5.66
N LYS A 17 -0.45 5.26 -5.16
CA LYS A 17 0.80 5.53 -4.43
C LYS A 17 0.91 4.68 -3.17
N ILE A 18 -0.12 4.66 -2.33
CA ILE A 18 -0.13 3.88 -1.08
C ILE A 18 0.09 2.38 -1.36
N ILE A 19 -0.66 1.82 -2.32
CA ILE A 19 -0.54 0.39 -2.67
C ILE A 19 0.85 0.10 -3.26
N GLY A 20 1.35 0.95 -4.15
CA GLY A 20 2.69 0.81 -4.72
C GLY A 20 3.79 0.81 -3.65
N THR A 21 3.74 1.77 -2.71
CA THR A 21 4.67 1.80 -1.57
C THR A 21 4.56 0.55 -0.71
N ALA A 22 3.34 0.07 -0.43
CA ALA A 22 3.15 -1.17 0.32
C ALA A 22 3.78 -2.38 -0.39
N MET A 23 3.65 -2.47 -1.72
CA MET A 23 4.27 -3.54 -2.52
C MET A 23 5.80 -3.48 -2.45
N GLU A 24 6.39 -2.29 -2.55
CA GLU A 24 7.85 -2.13 -2.45
C GLU A 24 8.37 -2.44 -1.05
N VAL A 25 7.68 -1.98 -0.01
CA VAL A 25 8.02 -2.35 1.38
C VAL A 25 7.92 -3.85 1.59
N HIS A 26 6.88 -4.50 1.06
CA HIS A 26 6.74 -5.95 1.11
C HIS A 26 7.87 -6.69 0.37
N ARG A 27 8.29 -6.18 -0.80
CA ARG A 27 9.43 -6.70 -1.55
C ARG A 27 10.73 -6.60 -0.76
N LYS A 28 10.95 -5.50 -0.03
CA LYS A 28 12.16 -5.25 0.78
C LYS A 28 12.20 -6.06 2.07
N LEU A 29 11.11 -6.08 2.84
CA LEU A 29 11.04 -6.73 4.15
C LEU A 29 10.80 -8.24 4.06
N GLY A 30 10.16 -8.70 2.98
CA GLY A 30 9.63 -10.05 2.87
C GLY A 30 8.37 -10.26 3.71
N PRO A 31 7.75 -11.45 3.64
CA PRO A 31 6.57 -11.80 4.42
C PRO A 31 6.90 -12.16 5.87
N GLY A 32 5.88 -12.18 6.74
CA GLY A 32 5.98 -12.71 8.11
C GLY A 32 6.21 -11.67 9.22
N HIS A 33 6.35 -10.40 8.86
CA HIS A 33 6.41 -9.31 9.85
C HIS A 33 5.03 -8.91 10.35
N ARG A 34 4.99 -8.28 11.53
CA ARG A 34 3.76 -7.68 12.06
C ARG A 34 3.36 -6.46 11.24
N GLU A 35 2.07 -6.16 11.21
CA GLU A 35 1.51 -4.98 10.53
C GLU A 35 2.22 -3.68 10.94
N GLU A 36 2.53 -3.51 12.23
CA GLU A 36 3.26 -2.34 12.75
C GLU A 36 4.60 -2.14 12.04
N VAL A 37 5.32 -3.21 11.70
CA VAL A 37 6.60 -3.12 11.00
C VAL A 37 6.40 -2.59 9.58
N TYR A 38 5.38 -3.09 8.88
CA TYR A 38 5.00 -2.56 7.57
C TYR A 38 4.58 -1.10 7.65
N HIS A 39 3.77 -0.74 8.64
CA HIS A 39 3.31 0.63 8.86
C HIS A 39 4.50 1.58 9.08
N GLN A 40 5.44 1.20 9.95
CA GLN A 40 6.64 2.00 10.23
C GLN A 40 7.54 2.15 9.00
N ALA A 41 7.69 1.11 8.20
CA ALA A 41 8.45 1.18 6.94
C ALA A 41 7.73 2.07 5.91
N MET A 42 6.42 1.95 5.78
CA MET A 42 5.62 2.79 4.88
C MET A 42 5.64 4.26 5.30
N LEU A 43 5.64 4.58 6.59
CA LEU A 43 5.76 5.98 7.06
C LEU A 43 7.08 6.64 6.62
N LYS A 44 8.14 5.86 6.44
CA LYS A 44 9.44 6.36 5.94
C LYS A 44 9.43 6.53 4.42
N GLU A 45 8.85 5.57 3.70
CA GLU A 45 8.95 5.48 2.24
C GLU A 45 7.85 6.26 1.49
N LEU A 46 6.66 6.44 2.09
CA LEU A 46 5.53 7.12 1.46
C LEU A 46 5.79 8.62 1.16
N PRO A 47 6.47 9.38 2.04
CA PRO A 47 6.87 10.76 1.72
C PRO A 47 7.86 10.86 0.55
N GLU A 48 8.71 9.83 0.35
CA GLU A 48 9.70 9.79 -0.74
C GLU A 48 9.07 9.40 -2.09
N ALA A 49 7.87 8.81 -2.08
CA ALA A 49 7.08 8.51 -3.28
C ALA A 49 6.35 9.75 -3.88
N GLY A 50 6.78 10.95 -3.46
CA GLY A 50 6.26 12.28 -3.81
C GLY A 50 6.58 12.69 -5.22
#